data_AF-A0AAW1KG86-F1
#
_entry.id   AF-A0AAW1KG86-F1
#
_cell.length_a   1.000
_cell.length_b   1.000
_cell.length_c   1.000
_cell.angle_alpha   90.00
_cell.angle_beta   90.00
_cell.angle_gamma   90.00
#
_symmetry.space_group_name_H-M   'P 1'
#
loop_
_entity.id
_entity.type
_entity.pdbx_description
1 polymer ?
#
loop_
_entity_poly.entity_id
_entity_poly.type
_entity_poly.pdbx_seq_one_letter_code
_entity_poly.pdbx_strand_id
1 'polypeptide(L)'
;MGGWKDTCFNDGPGYRMFQALLFYTPRWLWKSWEGGKIHALMMDLDIGICSETEKKLKKRLMLDYLCENFQYHNWWAYKYIICEALALINVIGQMFLMNRFFDGAFLTFGIDVIQFLDSDQEDRVDPMIQIFPRMTKCTFYKYGVSGEIERHDAICILPLNVFNEKIYVFLWFWFIVLAFLTACTLIYRLIIILSPRMRMYWLRFRFRLIRKEDLDLIVKKGKMGDWFLFCMLGENIDSIIFRDVMHELATKLRVQLMEYTPGFRSGMQEP
;
A
#
# COMPACT_ATOMS: atom_id res chain seq x y z
N MET A 1 39.19 20.54 -12.03
CA MET A 1 38.26 19.67 -12.79
C MET A 1 38.36 18.28 -12.18
N GLY A 2 37.79 18.03 -11.02
CA GLY A 2 36.34 17.80 -10.87
C GLY A 2 36.08 16.30 -11.02
N GLY A 3 36.51 15.51 -10.02
CA GLY A 3 36.33 14.05 -9.95
C GLY A 3 34.88 13.66 -9.70
N TRP A 4 34.07 13.73 -10.76
CA TRP A 4 32.60 13.59 -10.67
C TRP A 4 32.02 12.38 -11.39
N LYS A 5 32.80 11.37 -11.79
CA LYS A 5 32.24 10.26 -12.59
C LYS A 5 32.66 8.82 -12.26
N ASP A 6 33.48 8.60 -11.24
CA ASP A 6 33.83 7.22 -10.85
C ASP A 6 32.93 6.66 -9.74
N THR A 7 32.18 7.51 -9.02
CA THR A 7 31.31 7.09 -7.91
C THR A 7 29.92 6.63 -8.34
N CYS A 8 29.30 7.22 -9.35
CA CYS A 8 27.93 6.84 -9.73
C CYS A 8 27.82 5.51 -10.51
N PHE A 9 28.90 5.04 -11.14
CA PHE A 9 28.84 3.84 -11.99
C PHE A 9 29.19 2.54 -11.24
N ASN A 10 30.08 2.62 -10.23
CA ASN A 10 30.52 1.44 -9.48
C ASN A 10 29.57 0.98 -8.37
N ASP A 11 28.71 1.87 -7.86
CA ASP A 11 27.70 1.52 -6.83
C ASP A 11 26.36 1.04 -7.43
N GLY A 12 26.29 0.96 -8.77
CA GLY A 12 25.07 0.94 -9.59
C GLY A 12 24.09 -0.26 -9.50
N PRO A 13 24.53 -1.51 -9.22
CA PRO A 13 23.60 -2.64 -9.12
C PRO A 13 23.07 -2.84 -7.69
N GLY A 14 23.90 -2.62 -6.67
CA GLY A 14 23.53 -2.87 -5.27
C GLY A 14 22.42 -1.94 -4.77
N TYR A 15 22.52 -0.64 -5.09
CA TYR A 15 21.56 0.34 -4.62
C TYR A 15 20.13 0.08 -5.14
N ARG A 16 19.98 -0.27 -6.42
CA ARG A 16 18.67 -0.57 -7.03
C ARG A 16 18.06 -1.85 -6.50
N MET A 17 18.87 -2.88 -6.24
CA MET A 17 18.40 -4.10 -5.60
C MET A 17 17.92 -3.82 -4.17
N PHE A 18 18.66 -3.02 -3.42
CA PHE A 18 18.27 -2.63 -2.07
C PHE A 18 16.95 -1.83 -2.05
N GLN A 19 16.77 -0.90 -2.99
CA GLN A 19 15.52 -0.16 -3.15
C GLN A 19 14.34 -1.09 -3.50
N ALA A 20 14.54 -2.04 -4.42
CA ALA A 20 13.50 -3.01 -4.77
C ALA A 20 13.11 -3.91 -3.59
N LEU A 21 14.10 -4.38 -2.80
CA LEU A 21 13.86 -5.17 -1.58
C LEU A 21 13.09 -4.37 -0.52
N LEU A 22 13.47 -3.10 -0.32
CA LEU A 22 12.76 -2.20 0.58
C LEU A 22 11.31 -2.00 0.13
N PHE A 23 11.04 -1.78 -1.16
CA PHE A 23 9.67 -1.69 -1.69
C PHE A 23 8.82 -2.94 -1.45
N TYR A 24 9.44 -4.12 -1.43
CA TYR A 24 8.78 -5.38 -1.11
C TYR A 24 8.49 -5.56 0.39
N THR A 25 9.22 -4.85 1.26
CA THR A 25 9.21 -5.03 2.71
C THR A 25 7.81 -4.85 3.35
N PRO A 26 7.02 -3.80 3.04
CA PRO A 26 5.68 -3.66 3.62
C PRO A 26 4.75 -4.81 3.22
N ARG A 27 4.81 -5.25 1.97
CA ARG A 27 4.00 -6.38 1.49
C ARG A 27 4.40 -7.68 2.17
N TRP A 28 5.70 -7.93 2.28
CA TRP A 28 6.23 -9.10 2.96
C TRP A 28 5.89 -9.11 4.45
N LEU A 29 6.03 -7.96 5.12
CA LEU A 29 5.71 -7.79 6.53
C LEU A 29 4.23 -8.04 6.80
N TRP A 30 3.34 -7.51 5.95
CA TRP A 30 1.91 -7.83 6.04
C TRP A 30 1.66 -9.32 5.85
N LYS A 31 2.20 -9.94 4.79
CA LYS A 31 2.00 -11.36 4.51
C LYS A 31 2.50 -12.25 5.67
N SER A 32 3.61 -11.89 6.28
CA SER A 32 4.16 -12.57 7.46
C SER A 32 3.28 -12.37 8.70
N TRP A 33 2.81 -11.16 8.96
CA TRP A 33 1.97 -10.83 10.12
C TRP A 33 0.53 -11.32 10.01
N GLU A 34 -0.01 -11.37 8.80
CA GLU A 34 -1.32 -11.94 8.50
C GLU A 34 -1.34 -13.45 8.77
N GLY A 35 -0.22 -14.14 8.50
CA GLY A 35 -0.04 -15.56 8.80
C GLY A 35 -1.07 -16.46 8.11
N GLY A 36 -1.70 -15.99 7.02
CA GLY A 36 -2.74 -16.71 6.31
C GLY A 36 -4.10 -16.79 7.02
N LYS A 37 -4.34 -16.01 8.09
CA LYS A 37 -5.60 -16.07 8.85
C LYS A 37 -6.85 -15.83 8.00
N ILE A 38 -6.81 -14.83 7.11
CA ILE A 38 -7.92 -14.51 6.21
C ILE A 38 -8.17 -15.70 5.26
N HIS A 39 -7.11 -16.22 4.63
CA HIS A 39 -7.18 -17.35 3.71
C HIS A 39 -7.68 -18.63 4.41
N ALA A 40 -7.20 -18.89 5.62
CA ALA A 40 -7.66 -20.02 6.44
C ALA A 40 -9.13 -19.87 6.85
N LEU A 41 -9.58 -18.65 7.18
CA LEU A 41 -10.97 -18.38 7.53
C LEU A 41 -11.91 -18.45 6.31
N MET A 42 -11.40 -18.15 5.12
CA MET A 42 -12.15 -18.25 3.88
C MET A 42 -12.37 -19.69 3.44
N MET A 43 -11.53 -20.65 3.85
CA MET A 43 -11.71 -22.09 3.58
C MET A 43 -12.13 -22.40 2.12
N ASP A 44 -11.57 -21.69 1.13
CA ASP A 44 -11.94 -21.79 -0.30
C ASP A 44 -13.41 -21.54 -0.63
N LEU A 45 -14.13 -20.78 0.20
CA LEU A 45 -15.53 -20.39 -0.03
C LEU A 45 -15.70 -19.38 -1.17
N ASP A 46 -14.59 -18.87 -1.70
CA ASP A 46 -14.51 -18.08 -2.95
C ASP A 46 -14.69 -18.95 -4.21
N ILE A 47 -14.43 -20.27 -4.11
CA ILE A 47 -14.58 -21.19 -5.23
C ILE A 47 -16.04 -21.66 -5.28
N GLY A 48 -16.80 -21.17 -6.27
CA GLY A 48 -18.23 -21.46 -6.46
C GLY A 48 -18.60 -22.95 -6.68
N ILE A 49 -17.63 -23.86 -6.73
CA ILE A 49 -17.78 -25.30 -6.99
C ILE A 49 -17.67 -26.11 -5.68
N CYS A 50 -18.35 -25.67 -4.62
CA CYS A 50 -18.44 -26.43 -3.36
C CYS A 50 -19.83 -27.06 -3.21
N SER A 51 -19.90 -28.27 -2.66
CA SER A 51 -21.18 -28.94 -2.36
C SER A 51 -21.96 -28.17 -1.28
N GLU A 52 -23.30 -28.15 -1.35
CA GLU A 52 -24.16 -27.42 -0.40
C GLU A 52 -23.95 -27.87 1.07
N THR A 53 -23.58 -29.13 1.29
CA THR A 53 -23.23 -29.66 2.62
C THR A 53 -21.89 -29.11 3.13
N GLU A 54 -20.88 -28.98 2.26
CA GLU A 54 -19.59 -28.40 2.62
C GLU A 54 -19.69 -26.90 2.89
N LYS A 55 -20.48 -26.18 2.09
CA LYS A 55 -20.76 -24.76 2.33
C LYS A 55 -21.37 -24.54 3.71
N LYS A 56 -22.35 -25.36 4.11
CA LYS A 56 -22.98 -25.28 5.44
C LYS A 56 -21.98 -25.56 6.58
N LEU A 57 -21.09 -26.54 6.41
CA LEU A 57 -20.07 -26.85 7.41
C LEU A 57 -19.05 -25.71 7.56
N LYS A 58 -18.49 -25.24 6.44
CA LYS A 58 -17.53 -24.12 6.40
C LYS A 58 -18.14 -22.85 6.99
N LYS A 59 -19.40 -22.55 6.64
CA LYS A 59 -20.17 -21.44 7.22
C LYS A 59 -20.29 -21.53 8.75
N ARG A 60 -20.58 -22.73 9.28
CA ARG A 60 -20.68 -22.94 10.74
C ARG A 60 -19.33 -22.75 11.44
N LEU A 61 -18.27 -23.35 10.91
CA LEU A 61 -16.91 -23.21 11.47
C LEU A 61 -16.46 -21.75 11.52
N MET A 62 -16.72 -21.02 10.43
CA MET A 62 -16.50 -19.59 10.35
C MET A 62 -17.31 -18.82 11.40
N LEU A 63 -18.62 -19.08 11.50
CA LEU A 63 -19.48 -18.45 12.50
C LEU A 63 -19.02 -18.70 13.93
N ASP A 64 -18.61 -19.93 14.25
CA ASP A 64 -18.14 -20.28 15.58
C ASP A 64 -16.83 -19.55 15.91
N TYR A 65 -15.88 -19.50 14.96
CA TYR A 65 -14.66 -18.70 15.11
C TYR A 65 -14.95 -17.20 15.33
N LEU A 66 -15.86 -16.62 14.54
CA LEU A 66 -16.22 -15.20 14.66
C LEU A 66 -16.93 -14.88 15.98
N CYS A 67 -17.74 -15.81 16.52
CA CYS A 67 -18.36 -15.66 17.82
C CYS A 67 -17.35 -15.80 18.97
N GLU A 68 -16.49 -16.82 18.92
CA GLU A 68 -15.52 -17.10 20.00
C GLU A 68 -14.43 -16.04 20.09
N ASN A 69 -13.96 -15.53 18.94
CA ASN A 69 -12.86 -14.55 18.90
C ASN A 69 -13.34 -13.10 18.73
N PHE A 70 -14.65 -12.85 18.91
CA PHE A 70 -15.24 -11.51 18.81
C PHE A 70 -14.55 -10.54 19.78
N GLN A 71 -14.20 -9.33 19.34
CA GLN A 71 -13.49 -8.28 20.09
C GLN A 71 -11.97 -8.43 20.28
N TYR A 72 -11.36 -9.56 19.95
CA TYR A 72 -9.90 -9.77 20.08
C TYR A 72 -9.10 -9.36 18.84
N HIS A 73 -9.76 -9.01 17.73
CA HIS A 73 -9.11 -8.67 16.46
C HIS A 73 -8.46 -7.27 16.40
N ASN A 74 -8.52 -6.46 17.46
CA ASN A 74 -8.00 -5.09 17.42
C ASN A 74 -6.49 -5.04 17.14
N TRP A 75 -5.73 -5.93 17.76
CA TRP A 75 -4.28 -6.02 17.54
C TRP A 75 -3.94 -6.32 16.08
N TRP A 76 -4.79 -7.11 15.42
CA TRP A 76 -4.63 -7.46 14.02
C TRP A 76 -4.89 -6.25 13.10
N ALA A 77 -5.94 -5.46 13.38
CA ALA A 77 -6.19 -4.22 12.65
C ALA A 77 -5.08 -3.17 12.85
N TYR A 78 -4.54 -3.03 14.08
CA TYR A 78 -3.41 -2.13 14.33
C TYR A 78 -2.17 -2.51 13.52
N LYS A 79 -1.85 -3.82 13.43
CA LYS A 79 -0.76 -4.32 12.60
C LYS A 79 -0.92 -3.95 11.12
N TYR A 80 -2.15 -4.01 10.60
CA TYR A 80 -2.44 -3.60 9.23
C TYR A 80 -2.17 -2.11 9.00
N ILE A 81 -2.69 -1.26 9.89
CA ILE A 81 -2.51 0.20 9.80
C ILE A 81 -1.03 0.58 9.92
N ILE A 82 -0.29 -0.07 10.82
CA ILE A 82 1.16 0.11 10.93
C ILE A 82 1.86 -0.27 9.62
N CYS A 83 1.39 -1.32 8.94
CA CYS A 83 1.96 -1.74 7.67
C CYS A 83 1.65 -0.75 6.52
N GLU A 84 0.44 -0.20 6.48
CA GLU A 84 0.08 0.89 5.55
C GLU A 84 0.90 2.16 5.83
N ALA A 85 1.09 2.53 7.10
CA ALA A 85 1.93 3.66 7.49
C ALA A 85 3.40 3.42 7.11
N LEU A 86 3.91 2.20 7.33
CA LEU A 86 5.24 1.80 6.92
C LEU A 86 5.40 1.83 5.39
N ALA A 87 4.36 1.51 4.63
CA ALA A 87 4.38 1.63 3.18
C ALA A 87 4.51 3.10 2.75
N LEU A 88 3.80 4.03 3.38
CA LEU A 88 3.94 5.48 3.12
C LEU A 88 5.34 5.97 3.50
N ILE A 89 5.84 5.60 4.69
CA ILE A 89 7.19 5.94 5.15
C ILE A 89 8.23 5.38 4.18
N ASN A 90 8.02 4.17 3.65
CA ASN A 90 8.91 3.57 2.68
C ASN A 90 8.90 4.37 1.36
N VAL A 91 7.75 4.72 0.81
CA VAL A 91 7.69 5.56 -0.42
C VAL A 91 8.42 6.89 -0.22
N ILE A 92 8.21 7.55 0.92
CA ILE A 92 8.91 8.80 1.27
C ILE A 92 10.42 8.56 1.43
N GLY A 93 10.80 7.50 2.15
CA GLY A 93 12.20 7.11 2.35
C GLY A 93 12.92 6.80 1.05
N GLN A 94 12.26 6.13 0.10
CA GLN A 94 12.78 5.88 -1.25
C GLN A 94 13.02 7.19 -2.01
N MET A 95 12.10 8.14 -1.88
CA MET A 95 12.27 9.47 -2.48
C MET A 95 13.47 10.21 -1.88
N PHE A 96 13.69 10.13 -0.57
CA PHE A 96 14.88 10.69 0.09
C PHE A 96 16.18 9.97 -0.28
N LEU A 97 16.16 8.64 -0.39
CA LEU A 97 17.33 7.86 -0.85
C LEU A 97 17.70 8.23 -2.29
N MET A 98 16.71 8.39 -3.18
CA MET A 98 16.94 8.89 -4.53
C MET A 98 17.49 10.32 -4.53
N ASN A 99 16.99 11.18 -3.63
CA ASN A 99 17.53 12.53 -3.46
C ASN A 99 18.99 12.52 -3.02
N ARG A 100 19.36 11.65 -2.09
CA ARG A 100 20.75 11.51 -1.64
C ARG A 100 21.67 10.97 -2.74
N PHE A 101 21.15 10.11 -3.62
CA PHE A 101 21.87 9.58 -4.76
C PHE A 101 22.16 10.65 -5.82
N PHE A 102 21.21 11.55 -6.07
CA PHE A 102 21.35 12.70 -6.98
C PHE A 102 21.88 13.96 -6.31
N ASP A 103 22.62 13.80 -5.21
CA ASP A 103 23.27 14.89 -4.47
C ASP A 103 22.33 16.07 -4.11
N GLY A 104 21.08 15.76 -3.78
CA GLY A 104 20.08 16.73 -3.36
C GLY A 104 19.21 17.31 -4.48
N ALA A 105 19.50 16.98 -5.75
CA ALA A 105 18.80 17.57 -6.89
C ALA A 105 17.49 16.86 -7.27
N PHE A 106 17.18 15.67 -6.71
CA PHE A 106 16.01 14.89 -7.12
C PHE A 106 14.67 15.48 -6.64
N LEU A 107 14.63 16.10 -5.46
CA LEU A 107 13.39 16.66 -4.93
C LEU A 107 12.94 17.89 -5.71
N THR A 108 13.89 18.75 -6.09
CA THR A 108 13.63 19.95 -6.90
C THR A 108 13.41 19.59 -8.38
N PHE A 109 13.97 18.46 -8.83
CA PHE A 109 13.93 17.99 -10.20
C PHE A 109 12.57 18.11 -10.90
N GLY A 110 11.48 17.62 -10.30
CA GLY A 110 10.17 17.67 -10.94
C GLY A 110 9.59 19.07 -11.05
N ILE A 111 9.90 19.95 -10.09
CA ILE A 111 9.52 21.36 -10.11
C ILE A 111 10.33 22.09 -11.20
N ASP A 112 11.63 21.83 -11.26
CA ASP A 112 12.55 22.41 -12.24
C ASP A 112 12.16 22.01 -13.68
N VAL A 113 11.68 20.76 -13.88
CA VAL A 113 11.17 20.27 -15.18
C VAL A 113 9.87 20.96 -15.57
N ILE A 114 8.94 21.19 -14.64
CA ILE A 114 7.69 21.92 -14.91
C ILE A 114 8.00 23.38 -15.28
N GLN A 115 8.89 24.02 -14.54
CA GLN A 115 9.32 25.39 -14.82
C GLN A 115 10.07 25.50 -16.16
N PHE A 116 10.86 24.49 -16.51
CA PHE A 116 11.54 24.40 -17.81
C PHE A 116 10.57 24.28 -18.99
N LEU A 117 9.49 23.49 -18.84
CA LEU A 117 8.46 23.36 -19.87
C LEU A 117 7.73 24.69 -20.15
N ASP A 118 7.63 25.55 -19.15
CA ASP A 118 6.94 26.85 -19.20
C ASP A 118 7.83 28.02 -19.67
N SER A 119 9.17 27.86 -19.66
CA SER A 119 10.13 28.94 -19.97
C SER A 119 10.46 29.05 -21.46
N ASP A 120 10.75 30.25 -21.98
CA ASP A 120 11.09 30.51 -23.39
C ASP A 120 12.34 29.77 -23.91
N GLN A 121 12.41 29.54 -25.22
CA GLN A 121 13.29 28.54 -25.85
C GLN A 121 14.79 28.91 -25.97
N GLU A 122 15.14 30.19 -25.80
CA GLU A 122 16.49 30.71 -26.10
C GLU A 122 17.49 30.65 -24.93
N ASP A 123 17.05 30.63 -23.66
CA ASP A 123 17.92 30.57 -22.46
C ASP A 123 17.88 29.22 -21.74
N ARG A 124 17.39 28.17 -22.41
CA ARG A 124 17.13 26.86 -21.82
C ARG A 124 18.42 26.06 -21.53
N VAL A 125 18.97 26.23 -20.34
CA VAL A 125 19.90 25.24 -19.78
C VAL A 125 19.09 24.14 -19.10
N ASP A 126 18.99 22.97 -19.74
CA ASP A 126 18.42 21.76 -19.12
C ASP A 126 19.11 21.51 -17.76
N PRO A 127 18.42 21.59 -16.61
CA PRO A 127 19.01 21.27 -15.31
C PRO A 127 19.54 19.81 -15.25
N MET A 128 19.06 18.97 -16.16
CA MET A 128 19.54 17.61 -16.40
C MET A 128 20.96 17.51 -16.95
N ILE A 129 21.49 18.50 -17.67
CA ILE A 129 22.85 18.40 -18.25
C ILE A 129 23.93 18.37 -17.16
N GLN A 130 23.66 18.99 -16.01
CA GLN A 130 24.58 19.01 -14.87
C GLN A 130 24.65 17.66 -14.15
N ILE A 131 23.53 16.94 -14.06
CA ILE A 131 23.42 15.65 -13.35
C ILE A 131 23.72 14.49 -14.31
N PHE A 132 23.23 14.58 -15.55
CA PHE A 132 23.32 13.55 -16.58
C PHE A 132 23.87 14.12 -17.90
N PRO A 133 25.18 14.35 -18.01
CA PRO A 133 25.80 14.80 -19.25
C PRO A 133 25.65 13.77 -20.37
N ARG A 134 24.91 14.15 -21.43
CA ARG A 134 24.65 13.32 -22.62
C ARG A 134 25.89 13.19 -23.53
N MET A 135 26.84 14.13 -23.39
CA MET A 135 28.09 14.21 -24.16
C MET A 135 29.28 14.46 -23.25
N THR A 136 30.44 13.86 -23.55
CA THR A 136 31.67 14.03 -22.78
C THR A 136 32.88 14.18 -23.70
N LYS A 137 33.85 15.01 -23.31
CA LYS A 137 35.15 15.07 -23.98
C LYS A 137 36.02 13.89 -23.54
N CYS A 138 36.37 13.02 -24.47
CA CYS A 138 37.29 11.91 -24.28
C CYS A 138 38.66 12.30 -24.86
N THR A 139 39.71 12.27 -24.03
CA THR A 139 41.08 12.58 -24.46
C THR A 139 41.84 11.27 -24.68
N PHE A 140 42.23 10.99 -25.91
CA PHE A 140 43.03 9.83 -26.28
C PHE A 140 44.49 10.25 -26.44
N TYR A 141 45.40 9.49 -25.84
CA TYR A 141 46.85 9.69 -25.97
C TYR A 141 47.39 8.67 -26.97
N LYS A 142 48.02 9.15 -28.04
CA LYS A 142 48.67 8.31 -29.05
C LYS A 142 50.14 8.68 -29.15
N TYR A 143 50.99 7.68 -29.34
CA TYR A 143 52.43 7.90 -29.56
C TYR A 143 52.70 8.05 -31.06
N GLY A 144 53.25 9.19 -31.45
CA GLY A 144 53.66 9.47 -32.82
C GLY A 144 54.93 8.70 -33.22
N VAL A 145 55.26 8.71 -34.51
CA VAL A 145 56.45 8.01 -35.07
C VAL A 145 57.78 8.50 -34.48
N SER A 146 57.81 9.71 -33.92
CA SER A 146 58.98 10.30 -33.24
C SER A 146 59.00 10.06 -31.72
N GLY A 147 58.04 9.29 -31.18
CA GLY A 147 57.94 9.02 -29.73
C GLY A 147 57.25 10.11 -28.89
N GLU A 148 56.76 11.19 -29.53
CA GLU A 148 56.05 12.27 -28.86
C GLU A 148 54.57 11.91 -28.62
N ILE A 149 54.01 12.38 -27.48
CA ILE A 149 52.63 12.11 -27.09
C ILE A 149 51.70 13.11 -27.80
N GLU A 150 50.96 12.64 -28.79
CA GLU A 150 49.88 13.42 -29.42
C GLU A 150 48.56 13.21 -28.65
N ARG A 151 47.89 14.32 -28.36
CA ARG A 151 46.57 14.33 -27.68
C ARG A 151 45.47 14.49 -28.72
N HIS A 152 44.58 13.51 -28.80
CA HIS A 152 43.39 13.58 -29.64
C HIS A 152 42.14 13.73 -28.78
N ASP A 153 41.41 14.80 -29.02
CA ASP A 153 40.15 15.09 -28.35
C ASP A 153 38.98 14.59 -29.20
N ALA A 154 38.12 13.73 -28.63
CA ALA A 154 36.90 13.27 -29.26
C ALA A 154 35.68 13.58 -28.38
N ILE A 155 34.53 13.82 -29.01
CA ILE A 155 33.25 13.95 -28.31
C ILE A 155 32.59 12.58 -28.27
N CYS A 156 32.37 12.05 -27.07
CA CYS A 156 31.68 10.79 -26.83
C CYS A 156 30.22 11.07 -26.43
N ILE A 157 29.28 10.32 -27.01
CA ILE A 157 27.86 10.34 -26.60
C ILE A 157 27.65 9.20 -25.61
N LEU A 158 26.94 9.48 -24.52
CA LEU A 158 26.65 8.50 -23.47
C LEU A 158 25.16 8.09 -23.53
N PRO A 159 24.79 7.12 -24.41
CA PRO A 159 23.38 6.79 -24.66
C PRO A 159 22.66 6.33 -23.39
N LEU A 160 23.36 5.63 -22.50
CA LEU A 160 22.82 5.18 -21.21
C LEU A 160 22.28 6.35 -20.36
N ASN A 161 22.90 7.53 -20.48
CA ASN A 161 22.51 8.70 -19.70
C ASN A 161 21.23 9.35 -20.23
N VAL A 162 21.02 9.30 -21.55
CA VAL A 162 19.79 9.76 -22.19
C VAL A 162 18.60 8.90 -21.78
N PHE A 163 18.79 7.58 -21.66
CA PHE A 163 17.75 6.68 -21.15
C PHE A 163 17.45 6.94 -19.66
N ASN A 164 18.51 7.07 -18.84
CA ASN A 164 18.39 7.35 -17.41
C ASN A 164 17.63 8.67 -17.17
N GLU A 165 17.98 9.71 -17.92
CA GLU A 165 17.30 11.00 -17.86
C GLU A 165 15.77 10.87 -17.99
N LYS A 166 15.28 10.13 -19.00
CA LYS A 166 13.82 9.99 -19.23
C LYS A 166 13.14 9.10 -18.18
N ILE A 167 13.77 8.00 -17.78
CA ILE A 167 13.19 7.12 -16.76
C ILE A 167 13.12 7.80 -15.39
N TYR A 168 14.10 8.64 -15.02
CA TYR A 168 14.09 9.32 -13.73
C TYR A 168 13.04 10.42 -13.64
N VAL A 169 12.73 11.11 -14.74
CA VAL A 169 11.57 12.03 -14.83
C VAL A 169 10.27 11.26 -14.60
N PHE A 170 10.08 10.17 -15.33
CA PHE A 170 8.90 9.34 -15.19
C PHE A 170 8.75 8.81 -13.76
N LEU A 171 9.85 8.31 -13.17
CA LEU A 171 9.86 7.80 -11.81
C LEU A 171 9.51 8.89 -10.79
N TRP A 172 10.00 10.12 -10.94
CA TRP A 172 9.67 11.21 -10.01
C TRP A 172 8.15 11.46 -9.94
N PHE A 173 7.49 11.62 -11.09
CA PHE A 173 6.04 11.79 -11.13
C PHE A 173 5.31 10.55 -10.57
N TRP A 174 5.83 9.36 -10.89
CA TRP A 174 5.30 8.11 -10.37
C TRP A 174 5.37 8.02 -8.83
N PHE A 175 6.50 8.43 -8.22
CA PHE A 175 6.67 8.47 -6.77
C PHE A 175 5.68 9.44 -6.10
N ILE A 176 5.45 10.62 -6.70
CA ILE A 176 4.45 11.58 -6.19
C ILE A 176 3.04 10.98 -6.25
N VAL A 177 2.66 10.35 -7.36
CA VAL A 177 1.36 9.68 -7.50
C VAL A 177 1.23 8.54 -6.49
N LEU A 178 2.25 7.69 -6.33
CA LEU A 178 2.24 6.62 -5.33
C LEU A 178 2.12 7.15 -3.91
N ALA A 179 2.88 8.19 -3.55
CA ALA A 179 2.81 8.84 -2.24
C ALA A 179 1.41 9.42 -1.99
N PHE A 180 0.82 10.07 -2.99
CA PHE A 180 -0.52 10.63 -2.89
C PHE A 180 -1.59 9.54 -2.73
N LEU A 181 -1.56 8.48 -3.53
CA LEU A 181 -2.54 7.38 -3.44
C LEU A 181 -2.44 6.62 -2.11
N THR A 182 -1.22 6.37 -1.64
CA THR A 182 -0.99 5.70 -0.35
C THR A 182 -1.39 6.60 0.82
N ALA A 183 -1.08 7.89 0.78
CA ALA A 183 -1.54 8.86 1.77
C ALA A 183 -3.07 8.99 1.78
N CYS A 184 -3.73 9.09 0.63
CA CYS A 184 -5.19 9.13 0.54
C CYS A 184 -5.83 7.89 1.17
N THR A 185 -5.30 6.70 0.87
CA THR A 185 -5.79 5.44 1.45
C THR A 185 -5.64 5.43 2.97
N LEU A 186 -4.49 5.87 3.48
CA LEU A 186 -4.22 5.94 4.91
C LEU A 186 -5.12 6.97 5.61
N ILE A 187 -5.30 8.16 5.03
CA ILE A 187 -6.21 9.19 5.56
C ILE A 187 -7.64 8.67 5.60
N TYR A 188 -8.11 8.07 4.50
CA TYR A 188 -9.44 7.47 4.43
C TYR A 188 -9.63 6.42 5.53
N ARG A 189 -8.63 5.54 5.76
CA ARG A 189 -8.66 4.56 6.85
C ARG A 189 -8.67 5.23 8.23
N LEU A 190 -7.84 6.24 8.45
CA LEU A 190 -7.80 7.01 9.70
C LEU A 190 -9.15 7.66 10.01
N ILE A 191 -9.81 8.25 9.01
CA ILE A 191 -11.14 8.86 9.18
C ILE A 191 -12.16 7.81 9.64
N ILE A 192 -12.12 6.60 9.07
CA ILE A 192 -13.03 5.52 9.48
C ILE A 192 -12.73 5.03 10.90
N ILE A 193 -11.46 4.99 11.30
CA ILE A 193 -11.05 4.59 12.66
C ILE A 193 -11.50 5.62 13.69
N LEU A 194 -11.32 6.91 13.40
CA LEU A 194 -11.71 8.00 14.31
C LEU A 194 -13.24 8.16 14.41
N SER A 195 -13.97 7.87 13.33
CA SER A 195 -15.42 8.05 13.27
C SER A 195 -16.19 6.72 13.28
N PRO A 196 -16.70 6.28 14.46
CA PRO A 196 -17.55 5.09 14.55
C PRO A 196 -18.86 5.24 13.77
N ARG A 197 -19.31 6.48 13.53
CA ARG A 197 -20.47 6.77 12.68
C ARG A 197 -20.16 6.46 11.21
N MET A 198 -19.01 6.90 10.73
CA MET A 198 -18.57 6.65 9.34
C MET A 198 -18.41 5.15 9.07
N ARG A 199 -17.86 4.41 10.04
CA ARG A 199 -17.75 2.95 10.01
C ARG A 199 -19.08 2.27 9.69
N MET A 200 -20.15 2.71 10.34
CA MET A 200 -21.49 2.18 10.14
C MET A 200 -22.07 2.54 8.77
N TYR A 201 -21.92 3.79 8.34
CA TYR A 201 -22.37 4.24 7.03
C TYR A 201 -21.68 3.46 5.91
N TRP A 202 -20.37 3.24 6.05
CA TRP A 202 -19.59 2.52 5.05
C TRP A 202 -20.02 1.05 4.93
N LEU A 203 -20.17 0.35 6.06
CA LEU A 203 -20.62 -1.04 6.07
C LEU A 203 -22.03 -1.19 5.46
N ARG A 204 -22.93 -0.23 5.74
CA ARG A 204 -24.27 -0.17 5.14
C ARG A 204 -24.24 0.10 3.64
N PHE A 205 -23.32 0.94 3.19
CA PHE A 205 -23.16 1.25 1.77
C PHE A 205 -22.64 0.05 0.99
N ARG A 206 -21.64 -0.65 1.55
CA ARG A 206 -21.01 -1.81 0.90
C ARG A 206 -21.88 -3.07 0.93
N PHE A 207 -22.59 -3.32 2.02
CA PHE A 207 -23.39 -4.54 2.22
C PHE A 207 -24.89 -4.24 2.27
N ARG A 208 -25.43 -3.73 1.15
CA ARG A 208 -26.86 -3.40 1.01
C ARG A 208 -27.82 -4.58 1.21
N LEU A 209 -27.34 -5.82 1.04
CA LEU A 209 -28.16 -7.02 1.18
C LEU A 209 -28.45 -7.40 2.65
N ILE A 210 -27.70 -6.85 3.61
CA ILE A 210 -27.82 -7.18 5.03
C ILE A 210 -28.80 -6.22 5.71
N ARG A 211 -29.63 -6.75 6.63
CA ARG A 211 -30.56 -5.95 7.42
C ARG A 211 -29.83 -4.89 8.26
N LYS A 212 -30.36 -3.67 8.25
CA LYS A 212 -29.77 -2.52 8.96
C LYS A 212 -29.68 -2.73 10.48
N GLU A 213 -30.65 -3.45 11.06
CA GLU A 213 -30.74 -3.75 12.49
C GLU A 213 -29.65 -4.73 12.95
N ASP A 214 -29.36 -5.74 12.12
CA ASP A 214 -28.34 -6.75 12.43
C ASP A 214 -26.94 -6.15 12.34
N LEU A 215 -26.70 -5.32 11.33
CA LEU A 215 -25.46 -4.54 11.21
C LEU A 215 -25.28 -3.56 12.38
N ASP A 216 -26.35 -2.91 12.84
CA ASP A 216 -26.28 -1.99 13.99
C ASP A 216 -25.88 -2.71 15.27
N LEU A 217 -26.50 -3.86 15.54
CA LEU A 217 -26.15 -4.68 16.71
C LEU A 217 -24.68 -5.12 16.68
N ILE A 218 -24.22 -5.63 15.53
CA ILE A 218 -22.84 -6.10 15.36
C ILE A 218 -21.86 -4.92 15.48
N VAL A 219 -22.16 -3.76 14.89
CA VAL A 219 -21.29 -2.59 14.97
C VAL A 219 -21.24 -2.01 16.39
N LYS A 220 -22.36 -2.01 17.11
CA LYS A 220 -22.45 -1.50 18.48
C LYS A 220 -21.70 -2.38 19.48
N LYS A 221 -21.69 -3.71 19.31
CA LYS A 221 -20.92 -4.63 20.15
C LYS A 221 -19.49 -4.86 19.67
N GLY A 222 -19.25 -4.81 18.37
CA GLY A 222 -17.96 -5.14 17.75
C GLY A 222 -16.94 -4.01 17.87
N LYS A 223 -15.69 -4.35 18.21
CA LYS A 223 -14.60 -3.38 18.26
C LYS A 223 -14.06 -3.11 16.84
N MET A 224 -13.04 -2.26 16.74
CA MET A 224 -12.50 -1.82 15.44
C MET A 224 -11.97 -2.97 14.61
N GLY A 225 -11.31 -3.95 15.25
CA GLY A 225 -10.77 -5.11 14.58
C GLY A 225 -11.81 -6.01 13.93
N ASP A 226 -12.98 -6.16 14.58
CA ASP A 226 -14.06 -7.00 14.05
C ASP A 226 -14.66 -6.37 12.80
N TRP A 227 -14.85 -5.05 12.80
CA TRP A 227 -15.32 -4.34 11.60
C TRP A 227 -14.35 -4.48 10.43
N PHE A 228 -13.05 -4.32 10.68
CA PHE A 228 -12.04 -4.48 9.64
C PHE A 228 -12.04 -5.91 9.09
N LEU A 229 -12.15 -6.92 9.98
CA LEU A 229 -12.30 -8.32 9.58
C LEU A 229 -13.53 -8.54 8.71
N PHE A 230 -14.70 -8.01 9.10
CA PHE A 230 -15.93 -8.12 8.30
C PHE A 230 -15.81 -7.51 6.92
N CYS A 231 -15.16 -6.34 6.80
CA CYS A 231 -14.92 -5.71 5.51
C CYS A 231 -14.02 -6.57 4.62
N MET A 232 -12.90 -7.07 5.15
CA MET A 232 -12.01 -7.97 4.41
C MET A 232 -12.73 -9.26 3.99
N LEU A 233 -13.56 -9.80 4.87
CA LEU A 233 -14.26 -11.05 4.63
C LEU A 233 -15.36 -10.92 3.57
N GLY A 234 -16.13 -9.83 3.61
CA GLY A 234 -17.17 -9.58 2.62
C GLY A 234 -16.65 -9.07 1.27
N GLU A 235 -15.37 -8.74 1.14
CA GLU A 235 -14.73 -8.49 -0.16
C GLU A 235 -14.26 -9.77 -0.85
N ASN A 236 -14.02 -10.84 -0.09
CA ASN A 236 -13.43 -12.08 -0.58
C ASN A 236 -14.38 -13.30 -0.51
N ILE A 237 -15.59 -13.15 0.04
CA ILE A 237 -16.62 -14.20 0.10
C ILE A 237 -17.85 -13.75 -0.68
N ASP A 238 -18.57 -14.70 -1.28
CA ASP A 238 -19.85 -14.44 -1.93
C ASP A 238 -20.82 -13.66 -1.03
N SER A 239 -21.43 -12.63 -1.61
CA SER A 239 -22.27 -11.67 -0.89
C SER A 239 -23.52 -12.28 -0.23
N ILE A 240 -24.03 -13.40 -0.76
CA ILE A 240 -25.20 -14.11 -0.21
C ILE A 240 -24.77 -14.91 1.01
N ILE A 241 -23.66 -15.66 0.91
CA ILE A 241 -23.13 -16.43 2.03
C ILE A 241 -22.74 -15.50 3.18
N PHE A 242 -22.05 -14.39 2.87
CA PHE A 242 -21.66 -13.39 3.86
C PHE A 242 -22.88 -12.77 4.55
N ARG A 243 -23.95 -12.48 3.80
CA ARG A 243 -25.22 -11.98 4.38
C ARG A 243 -25.79 -12.96 5.39
N ASP A 244 -25.85 -14.24 5.05
CA ASP A 244 -26.44 -15.23 5.95
C ASP A 244 -25.59 -15.45 7.21
N VAL A 245 -24.26 -15.44 7.06
CA VAL A 245 -23.32 -15.45 8.20
C VAL A 245 -23.59 -14.25 9.13
N MET A 246 -23.71 -13.05 8.58
CA MET A 246 -23.94 -11.86 9.39
C MET A 246 -25.29 -11.88 10.11
N HIS A 247 -26.34 -12.44 9.49
CA HIS A 247 -27.65 -12.60 10.13
C HIS A 247 -27.62 -13.63 11.27
N GLU A 248 -26.97 -14.78 11.07
CA GLU A 248 -26.81 -15.81 12.11
C GLU A 248 -25.93 -15.32 13.27
N LEU A 249 -24.85 -14.58 12.96
CA LEU A 249 -23.99 -13.96 13.96
C LEU A 249 -24.78 -12.95 14.82
N ALA A 250 -25.56 -12.06 14.19
CA ALA A 250 -26.41 -11.13 14.93
C ALA A 250 -27.42 -11.87 15.83
N THR A 251 -27.99 -12.97 15.35
CA THR A 251 -28.92 -13.80 16.13
C THR A 251 -28.25 -14.41 17.36
N LYS A 252 -27.06 -15.02 17.21
CA LYS A 252 -26.27 -15.54 18.34
C LYS A 252 -25.91 -14.44 19.35
N LEU A 253 -25.50 -13.26 18.86
CA LEU A 253 -25.18 -12.11 19.72
C LEU A 253 -26.40 -11.54 20.47
N ARG A 254 -27.61 -11.66 19.91
CA ARG A 254 -28.89 -11.33 20.58
C ARG A 254 -29.20 -12.33 21.68
N VAL A 255 -29.06 -13.63 21.43
CA VAL A 255 -29.32 -14.68 22.42
C VAL A 255 -28.40 -14.53 23.64
N GLN A 256 -27.10 -14.33 23.42
CA GLN A 256 -26.13 -14.06 24.49
C GLN A 256 -26.48 -12.79 25.31
N LEU A 257 -27.14 -11.80 24.70
CA LEU A 257 -27.61 -10.60 25.41
C LEU A 257 -28.79 -10.92 26.34
N MET A 258 -29.70 -11.80 25.90
CA MET A 258 -30.86 -12.20 26.70
C MET A 258 -30.45 -13.05 27.91
N GLU A 259 -29.48 -13.95 27.76
CA GLU A 259 -28.96 -14.78 28.87
C GLU A 259 -28.26 -13.96 29.96
N TYR A 260 -27.60 -12.84 29.60
CA TYR A 260 -26.98 -11.94 30.58
C TYR A 260 -27.97 -11.00 31.30
N THR A 261 -29.22 -10.91 30.84
CA THR A 261 -30.26 -10.07 31.46
C THR A 261 -31.34 -10.93 32.15
N PRO A 262 -31.04 -11.70 33.22
CA PRO A 262 -32.03 -12.53 33.90
C PRO A 262 -32.91 -11.71 34.86
N GLY A 263 -33.37 -10.52 34.44
CA GLY A 263 -33.91 -9.56 35.40
C GLY A 263 -34.84 -8.48 34.83
N PHE A 264 -35.65 -8.76 33.81
CA PHE A 264 -36.85 -7.96 33.55
C PHE A 264 -37.86 -8.66 32.62
N ARG A 265 -38.48 -9.75 33.07
CA ARG A 265 -39.74 -10.21 32.46
C ARG A 265 -40.61 -11.02 33.42
N SER A 266 -41.00 -10.38 34.52
CA SER A 266 -42.19 -10.73 35.29
C SER A 266 -43.06 -9.47 35.35
N GLY A 267 -43.95 -9.32 34.38
CA GLY A 267 -44.76 -8.11 34.24
C GLY A 267 -45.62 -8.08 32.98
N MET A 268 -46.32 -9.17 32.69
CA MET A 268 -47.56 -9.11 31.92
C MET A 268 -48.42 -10.29 32.34
N GLN A 269 -48.98 -10.17 33.54
CA GLN A 269 -50.19 -10.89 33.92
C GLN A 269 -51.33 -10.12 33.24
N GLU A 270 -52.04 -10.80 32.36
CA GLU A 270 -53.33 -10.39 31.80
C GLU A 270 -54.33 -10.07 32.92
N PRO A 271 -55.24 -9.12 32.66
CA PRO A 271 -56.64 -9.32 32.99
C PRO A 271 -57.51 -9.49 31.73
#